data_AF-A0A9E7I829-F1
#
_entry.id   AF-A0A9E7I829-F1
#
_cell.length_a   1.000
_cell.length_b   1.000
_cell.length_c   1.000
_cell.angle_alpha   90.00
_cell.angle_beta   90.00
_cell.angle_gamma   90.00
#
_symmetry.space_group_name_H-M   'P 1'
#
loop_
_entity.id
_entity.type
_entity.pdbx_description
1 polymer ?
#
loop_
_entity_poly.entity_id
_entity_poly.type
_entity_poly.pdbx_seq_one_letter_code
_entity_poly.pdbx_strand_id
1 'polypeptide(L)'
;MLFEKVRGYFSVILTGRKGWAAMSWAGPEDIFLSTSLASYLDKKLLVLLRDGRKLLGVLRSFDQFANVVLEGACERVIVGDLYCDIPLGLYVIRGENVVLIGELDLEREELPAHMICVSVAEIRRAQKAERDATDLKGSMRKRMEFLDLD
;
A
#
# COMPACT_ATOMS: atom_id res chain seq x y z
N MET A 1 5.57 13.78 13.46
CA MET A 1 6.25 12.58 14.01
C MET A 1 5.82 11.26 13.32
N LEU A 2 5.06 11.27 12.22
CA LEU A 2 4.54 10.04 11.57
C LEU A 2 5.22 9.66 10.23
N PHE A 3 6.16 10.47 9.73
CA PHE A 3 6.62 10.37 8.34
C PHE A 3 8.00 9.73 8.14
N GLU A 4 8.81 9.54 9.19
CA GLU A 4 10.20 9.07 9.05
C GLU A 4 10.38 7.54 9.05
N LYS A 5 9.35 6.76 9.40
CA LYS A 5 9.45 5.29 9.44
C LYS A 5 9.01 4.60 8.16
N VAL A 6 8.53 5.33 7.16
CA VAL A 6 7.62 4.81 6.13
C VAL A 6 8.35 3.95 5.07
N ARG A 7 9.65 4.15 4.83
CA ARG A 7 10.44 3.38 3.84
C ARG A 7 10.55 1.88 4.12
N GLY A 8 10.79 1.49 5.38
CA GLY A 8 10.82 0.06 5.76
C GLY A 8 9.44 -0.60 5.77
N TYR A 9 8.38 0.18 5.98
CA TYR A 9 7.00 -0.32 5.95
C TYR A 9 6.48 -0.50 4.53
N PHE A 10 6.98 0.23 3.53
CA PHE A 10 6.55 0.06 2.14
C PHE A 10 6.80 -1.34 1.61
N SER A 11 7.97 -1.94 1.85
CA SER A 11 8.21 -3.34 1.46
C SER A 11 7.20 -4.28 2.12
N VAL A 12 6.88 -4.09 3.40
CA VAL A 12 5.88 -4.91 4.11
C VAL A 12 4.46 -4.67 3.58
N ILE A 13 4.10 -3.42 3.27
CA ILE A 13 2.80 -3.04 2.72
C ILE A 13 2.64 -3.56 1.28
N LEU A 14 3.73 -3.58 0.50
CA LEU A 14 3.76 -4.03 -0.89
C LEU A 14 3.97 -5.56 -1.02
N THR A 15 4.46 -6.27 0.00
CA THR A 15 4.81 -7.70 -0.16
C THR A 15 4.18 -8.61 0.90
N GLY A 16 3.62 -8.05 1.98
CA GLY A 16 3.06 -8.82 3.09
C GLY A 16 4.07 -9.65 3.88
N ARG A 17 5.36 -9.65 3.52
CA ARG A 17 6.41 -10.43 4.21
C ARG A 17 7.23 -9.56 5.14
N LYS A 18 7.48 -10.03 6.37
CA LYS A 18 8.45 -9.44 7.30
C LYS A 18 9.87 -9.83 6.91
N GLY A 19 10.41 -9.21 5.85
CA GLY A 19 11.82 -9.37 5.45
C GLY A 19 12.66 -8.16 5.88
N TRP A 20 13.41 -8.31 6.96
CA TRP A 20 14.42 -7.36 7.45
C TRP A 20 15.71 -7.52 6.65
N ALA A 21 15.63 -7.31 5.33
CA ALA A 21 16.83 -7.12 4.53
C ALA A 21 17.24 -5.64 4.67
N ALA A 22 18.47 -5.41 5.14
CA ALA A 22 19.01 -4.11 5.51
C ALA A 22 18.83 -3.06 4.40
N MET A 23 17.81 -2.20 4.54
CA MET A 23 17.80 -0.90 3.88
C MET A 23 18.79 -0.02 4.62
N SER A 24 19.77 0.53 3.89
CA SER A 24 20.59 1.63 4.36
C SER A 24 19.66 2.74 4.85
N TRP A 25 19.71 3.04 6.14
CA TRP A 25 19.03 4.20 6.71
C TRP A 25 19.40 5.44 5.90
N ALA A 26 18.40 6.29 5.67
CA ALA A 26 18.56 7.57 5.00
C ALA A 26 19.74 8.35 5.63
N GLY A 27 20.59 8.95 4.80
CA GLY A 27 21.72 9.74 5.28
C GLY A 27 21.26 11.02 5.97
N PRO A 28 22.13 11.70 6.73
CA PRO A 28 21.78 12.98 7.39
C PRO A 28 21.28 14.05 6.41
N GLU A 29 21.64 13.92 5.13
CA GLU A 29 21.28 14.82 4.04
C GLU A 29 19.82 14.68 3.57
N ASP A 30 19.13 13.59 3.93
CA ASP A 30 17.73 13.31 3.57
C ASP A 30 16.72 13.92 4.59
N ILE A 31 17.22 14.56 5.66
CA ILE A 31 16.40 15.15 6.73
C ILE A 31 16.05 16.59 6.34
N PHE A 32 15.27 16.76 5.28
CA PHE A 32 14.59 18.04 5.04
C PHE A 32 13.23 18.03 5.76
N LEU A 33 13.20 18.77 6.87
CA LEU A 33 12.07 19.08 7.76
C LEU A 33 10.96 19.91 7.08
N SER A 34 10.61 19.66 5.81
CA SER A 34 9.39 20.22 5.21
C SER A 34 8.31 19.14 5.11
N THR A 35 7.59 18.98 6.20
CA THR A 35 6.42 18.09 6.46
C THR A 35 5.16 18.47 5.66
N SER A 36 5.30 18.97 4.43
CA SER A 36 4.16 19.44 3.62
C SER A 36 3.91 18.50 2.45
N LEU A 37 2.65 18.11 2.23
CA LEU A 37 2.22 17.45 0.98
C LEU A 37 2.58 18.27 -0.28
N ALA A 38 2.86 19.57 -0.12
CA ALA A 38 3.34 20.43 -1.19
C ALA A 38 4.64 19.93 -1.85
N SER A 39 5.58 19.35 -1.09
CA SER A 39 6.84 18.85 -1.65
C SER A 39 6.66 17.59 -2.51
N TYR A 40 5.47 16.98 -2.44
CA TYR A 40 5.07 15.79 -3.18
C TYR A 40 4.22 16.09 -4.41
N LEU A 41 3.92 17.37 -4.68
CA LEU A 41 3.20 17.76 -5.90
C LEU A 41 3.95 17.30 -7.15
N ASP A 42 3.20 16.82 -8.13
CA ASP A 42 3.66 16.27 -9.39
C ASP A 42 4.57 15.03 -9.26
N LYS A 43 4.70 14.47 -8.06
CA LYS A 43 5.38 13.21 -7.82
C LYS A 43 4.42 12.03 -7.82
N LYS A 44 4.93 10.86 -8.18
CA LYS A 44 4.18 9.61 -8.07
C LYS A 44 4.17 9.16 -6.61
N LEU A 45 2.99 8.86 -6.07
CA LEU A 45 2.80 8.47 -4.67
C LEU A 45 2.16 7.09 -4.57
N LEU A 46 2.44 6.41 -3.45
CA LEU A 46 1.62 5.32 -2.91
C LEU A 46 0.77 5.86 -1.75
N VAL A 47 -0.54 5.65 -1.85
CA VAL A 47 -1.52 5.97 -0.81
C VAL A 47 -2.14 4.68 -0.28
N LEU A 48 -1.98 4.42 1.01
CA LEU A 48 -2.66 3.32 1.71
C LEU A 48 -3.95 3.84 2.33
N LEU A 49 -5.06 3.18 2.03
CA LEU A 49 -6.38 3.50 2.56
C LEU A 49 -6.74 2.63 3.77
N ARG A 50 -7.72 3.08 4.55
CA ARG A 50 -8.24 2.40 5.74
C ARG A 50 -8.83 1.01 5.45
N ASP A 51 -9.37 0.81 4.25
CA ASP A 51 -9.89 -0.48 3.77
C ASP A 51 -8.78 -1.43 3.24
N GLY A 52 -7.52 -1.02 3.33
CA GLY A 52 -6.35 -1.80 2.90
C GLY A 52 -6.00 -1.66 1.42
N ARG A 53 -6.76 -0.86 0.65
CA ARG A 53 -6.45 -0.58 -0.76
C ARG A 53 -5.18 0.25 -0.88
N LYS A 54 -4.42 -0.04 -1.93
CA LYS A 54 -3.14 0.60 -2.26
C LYS A 54 -3.33 1.34 -3.58
N LEU A 55 -3.33 2.66 -3.51
CA LEU A 55 -3.50 3.51 -4.68
C LEU A 55 -2.17 4.12 -5.08
N LEU A 56 -1.86 4.05 -6.35
CA LEU A 56 -0.70 4.69 -6.96
C LEU A 56 -1.20 5.80 -7.87
N GLY A 57 -0.45 6.88 -8.02
CA GLY A 57 -0.79 7.94 -8.97
C GLY A 57 0.06 9.19 -8.77
N VAL A 58 -0.04 10.15 -9.68
CA VAL A 58 0.67 11.42 -9.57
C VAL A 58 -0.16 12.42 -8.77
N LEU A 59 0.39 12.99 -7.70
CA LEU A 59 -0.32 13.97 -6.88
C LEU A 59 -0.46 15.29 -7.64
N ARG A 60 -1.70 15.72 -7.91
CA ARG A 60 -1.98 16.99 -8.59
C ARG A 60 -2.50 18.08 -7.68
N SER A 61 -3.20 17.70 -6.64
CA SER A 61 -3.74 18.65 -5.67
C SER A 61 -3.92 17.97 -4.33
N PHE A 62 -3.83 18.77 -3.27
CA PHE A 62 -4.16 18.37 -1.92
C PHE A 62 -4.79 19.55 -1.18
N ASP A 63 -5.35 19.29 0.00
CA ASP A 63 -5.78 20.33 0.93
C ASP A 63 -5.26 20.08 2.36
N GLN A 64 -5.59 21.00 3.28
CA GLN A 64 -5.20 20.92 4.70
C GLN A 64 -5.79 19.70 5.44
N PHE A 65 -6.84 19.08 4.90
CA PHE A 65 -7.46 17.88 5.45
C PHE A 65 -6.86 16.60 4.85
N ALA A 66 -5.81 16.72 4.03
CA ALA A 66 -5.20 15.64 3.28
C ALA A 66 -6.16 14.93 2.30
N ASN A 67 -7.20 15.63 1.82
CA ASN A 67 -7.89 15.20 0.61
C ASN A 67 -6.89 15.32 -0.54
N VAL A 68 -6.77 14.30 -1.39
CA VAL A 68 -5.78 14.28 -2.49
C VAL A 68 -6.43 13.94 -3.82
N VAL A 69 -5.90 14.54 -4.87
CA VAL A 69 -6.26 14.25 -6.26
C VAL A 69 -5.08 13.58 -6.93
N LEU A 70 -5.28 12.35 -7.38
CA LEU A 70 -4.29 11.57 -8.11
C LEU A 70 -4.66 11.51 -9.59
N GLU A 71 -3.73 11.88 -10.47
CA GLU A 71 -3.82 11.62 -11.91
C GLU A 71 -3.18 10.28 -12.26
N GLY A 72 -3.74 9.60 -13.27
CA GLY A 72 -3.21 8.32 -13.75
C GLY A 72 -3.24 7.25 -12.65
N ALA A 73 -4.23 7.34 -11.76
CA ALA A 73 -4.31 6.51 -10.60
C ALA A 73 -4.56 5.06 -10.98
N CYS A 74 -3.93 4.14 -10.24
CA CYS A 74 -4.22 2.72 -10.31
C CYS A 74 -4.31 2.11 -8.91
N GLU A 75 -5.16 1.09 -8.76
CA GLU A 75 -5.21 0.27 -7.57
C GLU A 75 -4.27 -0.92 -7.73
N ARG A 76 -3.26 -1.01 -6.87
CA ARG A 76 -2.36 -2.14 -6.82
C ARG A 76 -2.91 -3.23 -5.91
N VAL A 77 -3.32 -4.35 -6.50
CA VAL A 77 -3.75 -5.55 -5.78
C VAL A 77 -2.58 -6.52 -5.73
N ILE A 78 -2.31 -7.07 -4.55
CA ILE A 78 -1.19 -7.98 -4.30
C ILE A 78 -1.71 -9.18 -3.51
N VAL A 79 -1.44 -10.38 -4.00
CA VAL A 79 -1.86 -11.64 -3.39
C VAL A 79 -0.69 -12.63 -3.48
N GLY A 80 -0.06 -12.92 -2.35
CA GLY A 80 1.20 -13.65 -2.32
C GLY A 80 2.28 -12.95 -3.17
N ASP A 81 2.79 -13.66 -4.18
CA ASP A 81 3.82 -13.15 -5.09
C ASP A 81 3.24 -12.61 -6.41
N LEU A 82 1.91 -12.48 -6.50
CA LEU A 82 1.21 -11.93 -7.66
C LEU A 82 0.80 -10.49 -7.40
N TYR A 83 0.91 -9.64 -8.42
CA TYR A 83 0.36 -8.29 -8.36
C TYR A 83 -0.32 -7.88 -9.68
N CYS A 84 -1.18 -6.88 -9.60
CA CYS A 84 -1.79 -6.25 -10.76
C CYS A 84 -2.14 -4.80 -10.43
N ASP A 85 -1.88 -3.90 -11.38
CA ASP A 85 -2.28 -2.50 -11.31
C ASP A 85 -3.55 -2.30 -12.12
N ILE A 86 -4.65 -2.02 -11.43
CA ILE A 86 -5.97 -1.82 -12.04
C ILE A 86 -6.16 -0.31 -12.27
N PRO A 87 -6.28 0.16 -13.53
CA PRO A 87 -6.38 1.59 -13.81
C PRO A 87 -7.70 2.17 -13.28
N LEU A 88 -7.60 3.36 -12.69
CA LEU A 88 -8.72 4.15 -12.16
C LEU A 88 -8.85 5.51 -12.86
N GLY A 89 -7.75 6.06 -13.39
CA GLY A 89 -7.74 7.36 -14.07
C GLY A 89 -7.57 8.53 -13.10
N LEU A 90 -8.43 9.55 -13.18
CA LEU A 90 -8.42 10.64 -12.20
C LEU A 90 -9.17 10.20 -10.94
N TYR A 91 -8.51 10.25 -9.79
CA TYR A 91 -9.07 9.70 -8.55
C TYR A 91 -8.96 10.71 -7.40
N VAL A 92 -10.09 10.97 -6.73
CA VAL A 92 -10.16 11.86 -5.56
C VAL A 92 -10.30 11.02 -4.31
N ILE A 93 -9.39 11.22 -3.37
CA ILE A 93 -9.34 10.51 -2.09
C ILE A 93 -9.72 11.47 -0.98
N ARG A 94 -10.65 11.04 -0.13
CA ARG A 94 -11.01 11.76 1.09
C ARG A 94 -9.99 11.50 2.19
N GLY A 95 -9.49 12.56 2.83
CA GLY A 95 -8.35 12.53 3.74
C GLY A 95 -8.56 11.66 4.98
N GLU A 96 -9.78 11.52 5.48
CA GLU A 96 -10.09 10.64 6.62
C GLU A 96 -9.90 9.14 6.32
N ASN A 97 -9.88 8.77 5.04
CA ASN A 97 -9.64 7.41 4.58
C ASN A 97 -8.16 7.13 4.34
N VAL A 98 -7.31 8.15 4.35
CA VAL A 98 -5.86 8.02 4.18
C VAL A 98 -5.25 7.50 5.48
N VAL A 99 -4.51 6.41 5.39
CA VAL A 99 -3.68 5.88 6.47
C VAL A 99 -2.26 6.40 6.34
N LEU A 100 -1.72 6.35 5.12
CA LEU A 100 -0.32 6.66 4.84
C LEU A 100 -0.15 7.10 3.39
N ILE A 101 0.73 8.07 3.19
CA ILE A 101 1.16 8.57 1.87
C ILE A 101 2.68 8.53 1.86
N GLY A 102 3.27 8.10 0.75
CA GLY A 102 4.68 8.40 0.48
C GLY A 102 5.00 8.39 -1.00
N GLU A 103 6.12 9.03 -1.31
CA GLU A 103 6.68 9.10 -2.65
C GLU A 103 7.13 7.73 -3.13
N LEU A 104 6.73 7.42 -4.36
CA LEU A 104 7.16 6.26 -5.11
C LEU A 104 8.33 6.69 -6.00
N ASP A 105 9.51 6.16 -5.74
CA ASP A 105 10.68 6.45 -6.56
C ASP A 105 10.60 5.64 -7.87
N LEU A 106 10.62 6.34 -9.01
CA LEU A 106 10.52 5.70 -10.33
C LEU A 106 11.81 4.96 -10.71
N GLU A 107 12.95 5.34 -10.15
CA GLU A 107 14.25 4.79 -10.52
C GLU A 107 14.62 3.54 -9.71
N ARG A 108 13.94 3.34 -8.57
CA ARG A 108 14.13 2.18 -7.72
C ARG A 108 12.94 1.23 -7.91
N GLU A 109 13.15 0.09 -8.55
CA GLU A 109 12.15 -0.99 -8.59
C GLU A 109 11.74 -1.35 -7.15
N GLU A 110 10.58 -0.86 -6.72
CA GLU A 110 10.12 -1.02 -5.33
C GLU A 110 9.52 -2.40 -5.03
N LEU A 111 9.12 -3.12 -6.08
CA LEU A 111 8.66 -4.49 -5.94
C LEU A 111 9.86 -5.44 -5.98
N PRO A 112 9.93 -6.44 -5.08
CA PRO A 112 10.94 -7.47 -5.18
C PRO A 112 10.90 -8.18 -6.55
N ALA A 113 12.07 -8.62 -7.03
CA ALA A 113 12.20 -9.29 -8.32
C ALA A 113 11.36 -10.58 -8.49
N HIS A 114 10.84 -11.16 -7.40
CA HIS A 114 9.98 -12.34 -7.44
C HIS A 114 8.49 -12.03 -7.68
N MET A 115 8.11 -10.75 -7.72
CA MET A 115 6.73 -10.34 -7.95
C MET A 115 6.33 -10.52 -9.41
N ILE A 116 5.20 -11.17 -9.66
CA ILE A 116 4.71 -11.51 -11.00
C ILE A 116 3.48 -10.66 -11.31
N CYS A 117 3.55 -9.88 -12.39
CA CYS A 117 2.39 -9.14 -12.90
C CYS A 117 1.42 -10.12 -13.59
N VAL A 118 0.15 -10.10 -13.17
CA VAL A 118 -0.90 -10.96 -13.72
C VAL A 118 -2.07 -10.14 -14.24
N SER A 119 -2.98 -10.79 -14.98
CA SER A 119 -4.18 -10.12 -15.47
C SER A 119 -5.15 -9.74 -14.34
N VAL A 120 -6.02 -8.77 -14.59
CA VAL A 120 -7.09 -8.36 -13.65
C VAL A 120 -7.98 -9.56 -13.27
N ALA A 121 -8.28 -10.45 -14.22
CA ALA A 121 -9.10 -11.63 -13.94
C ALA A 121 -8.39 -12.64 -13.03
N GLU A 122 -7.07 -12.80 -13.17
CA GLU A 122 -6.26 -13.68 -12.32
C GLU A 122 -6.12 -13.12 -10.91
N ILE A 123 -5.75 -11.85 -10.76
CA ILE A 123 -5.57 -11.26 -9.43
C ILE A 123 -6.87 -11.25 -8.63
N ARG A 124 -8.01 -10.99 -9.27
CA ARG A 124 -9.33 -10.98 -8.61
C ARG A 124 -9.74 -12.38 -8.16
N ARG A 125 -9.42 -13.42 -8.94
CA ARG A 125 -9.61 -14.83 -8.53
C ARG A 125 -8.73 -15.19 -7.34
N ALA A 126 -7.45 -14.80 -7.36
CA ALA A 126 -6.53 -15.02 -6.26
C ALA A 126 -7.00 -14.30 -4.97
N GLN A 127 -7.40 -13.03 -5.08
CA GLN A 127 -7.89 -12.22 -3.96
C GLN A 127 -9.15 -12.82 -3.34
N LYS A 128 -10.09 -13.31 -4.16
CA LYS A 128 -11.28 -14.00 -3.68
C LYS A 128 -10.93 -15.27 -2.92
N ALA A 129 -10.06 -16.11 -3.48
CA ALA A 129 -9.64 -17.35 -2.84
C ALA A 129 -8.93 -17.12 -1.48
N GLU A 130 -8.07 -16.10 -1.38
CA GLU A 130 -7.41 -15.74 -0.12
C GLU A 130 -8.41 -15.25 0.94
N ARG A 131 -9.40 -14.44 0.53
CA ARG A 131 -10.46 -13.94 1.42
C ARG A 131 -11.33 -15.09 1.94
N ASP A 132 -11.79 -15.97 1.06
CA ASP A 132 -12.60 -17.13 1.41
C ASP A 132 -11.84 -18.07 2.37
N ALA A 133 -10.53 -18.27 2.15
CA ALA A 133 -9.69 -19.06 3.04
C ALA A 133 -9.49 -18.40 4.42
N THR A 134 -9.35 -17.08 4.46
CA THR A 134 -9.22 -16.31 5.71
C THR A 134 -10.51 -16.35 6.51
N ASP A 135 -11.66 -16.19 5.85
CA ASP A 135 -12.98 -16.27 6.48
C ASP A 135 -13.23 -17.67 7.07
N LEU A 136 -12.86 -18.72 6.33
CA LEU A 136 -12.95 -20.11 6.80
C LEU A 136 -12.04 -20.35 8.02
N LYS A 137 -10.78 -19.91 7.98
CA LYS A 137 -9.84 -20.01 9.11
C LYS A 137 -10.36 -19.25 10.33
N GLY A 138 -10.91 -18.06 10.14
CA GLY A 138 -11.50 -17.25 11.21
C GLY A 138 -12.71 -17.93 11.85
N SER A 139 -13.57 -18.55 11.04
CA SER A 139 -14.71 -19.35 11.51
C SER A 139 -14.24 -20.58 12.30
N MET A 140 -13.25 -21.31 11.79
CA MET A 140 -12.69 -22.48 12.47
C MET A 140 -12.00 -22.12 13.78
N ARG A 141 -11.24 -21.02 13.83
CA ARG A 141 -10.58 -20.56 15.06
C ARG A 141 -11.57 -20.23 16.16
N LYS A 142 -12.64 -19.49 15.83
CA LYS A 142 -13.73 -19.20 16.78
C LYS A 142 -14.40 -20.46 17.32
N ARG A 143 -14.56 -21.49 16.48
CA ARG A 143 -15.10 -22.79 16.92
C ARG A 143 -14.14 -23.55 17.82
N MET A 144 -12.83 -23.48 17.56
CA MET A 144 -11.82 -24.13 18.41
C MET A 144 -11.73 -23.45 19.78
N GLU A 145 -11.63 -22.11 19.80
CA GLU A 145 -11.60 -21.31 21.04
C GLU A 145 -12.83 -21.56 21.94
N PHE A 146 -13.97 -21.92 21.35
CA PHE A 146 -15.18 -22.28 22.10
C PHE A 146 -15.07 -23.63 22.83
N LEU A 147 -14.35 -24.60 22.27
CA LEU A 147 -14.20 -25.94 22.84
C LEU A 147 -13.16 -26.00 23.97
N ASP A 148 -12.26 -25.01 24.04
CA ASP A 148 -11.18 -24.93 25.05
C ASP A 148 -11.63 -24.24 26.37
N LEU A 149 -12.92 -23.95 26.54
CA LEU A 149 -13.50 -23.23 27.69
C LEU A 149 -14.13 -24.11 28.78
N ASP A 150 -14.02 -25.44 28.67
CA ASP A 150 -14.47 -26.44 29.65
C ASP A 150 -13.29 -27.27 30.22
#